data_AF-A0A2E2EHN6-F1
#
_entry.id   AF-A0A2E2EHN6-F1
#
_cell.length_a   1.000
_cell.length_b   1.000
_cell.length_c   1.000
_cell.angle_alpha   90.00
_cell.angle_beta   90.00
_cell.angle_gamma   90.00
#
_symmetry.space_group_name_H-M   'P 1'
#
loop_
_entity.id
_entity.type
_entity.pdbx_description
1 polymer ?
#
loop_
_entity_poly.entity_id
_entity_poly.type
_entity_poly.pdbx_seq_one_letter_code
_entity_poly.pdbx_strand_id
1 'polypeptide(L)'
;MKFFYFIFIVYFFLPMGVGYGFGPVEIYSSDFESVYDLSGRNGFPGRDGADAYPADCSDGQTRQGRSGEDGNDGEPGENGRDALVYYDDLSELSKLIIDQSGGRGGAPGRGGEGAPGCHGGEHGESGEDGVYGKNGTYGRLFLIPNHQSLEKANTTSVVTLAELVREGLSLGENIWSSRQGAKKLFHPRSRIRDQYYIYKDRITYQVKVVWSASSSYTKFHDTKLALSVKDGQLRVISYRGAIIDYRVKKRGETFYFEVFNVIDELEVKNLYLAKLRAQGEDLTLEVKERFIPNFKVETTFVISLNSQGQTIGSFPIDQDLIEKRGKTFYLNIGKLNFPSHLKKHGTRLTINLSIYRKAKEQTRVLSLRGVYRI
;
A
#
# COMPACT_ATOMS: atom_id res chain seq x y z
N MET A 1 40.44 8.17 -9.13
CA MET A 1 39.16 7.94 -9.84
C MET A 1 38.64 6.56 -9.48
N LYS A 2 37.68 6.46 -8.56
CA LYS A 2 36.97 5.22 -8.24
C LYS A 2 35.48 5.50 -8.35
N PHE A 3 34.84 4.93 -9.37
CA PHE A 3 33.39 4.97 -9.55
C PHE A 3 32.75 4.04 -8.52
N PHE A 4 32.01 4.61 -7.57
CA PHE A 4 31.10 3.84 -6.71
C PHE A 4 29.78 3.69 -7.47
N TYR A 5 29.50 2.46 -7.91
CA TYR A 5 28.18 2.05 -8.39
C TYR A 5 27.21 2.10 -7.21
N PHE A 6 26.26 3.04 -7.23
CA PHE A 6 25.09 3.00 -6.36
C PHE A 6 24.09 2.01 -6.95
N ILE A 7 24.09 0.79 -6.44
CA ILE A 7 23.03 -0.18 -6.70
C ILE A 7 21.78 0.32 -5.96
N PHE A 8 20.83 0.88 -6.71
CA PHE A 8 19.45 1.01 -6.24
C PHE A 8 18.87 -0.41 -6.17
N ILE A 9 18.90 -1.02 -4.98
CA ILE A 9 18.06 -2.17 -4.69
C ILE A 9 16.64 -1.62 -4.56
N VAL A 10 15.92 -1.62 -5.69
CA VAL A 10 14.46 -1.59 -5.66
C VAL A 10 14.08 -2.96 -5.11
N TYR A 11 13.52 -3.00 -3.89
CA TYR A 11 12.77 -4.16 -3.43
C TYR A 11 11.56 -4.31 -4.35
N PHE A 12 11.76 -5.01 -5.47
CA PHE A 12 10.71 -5.85 -5.99
C PHE A 12 10.51 -6.92 -4.91
N PHE A 13 9.38 -6.84 -4.21
CA PHE A 13 8.77 -8.04 -3.64
C PHE A 13 8.49 -8.97 -4.83
N LEU A 14 9.51 -9.73 -5.25
CA LEU A 14 9.30 -10.98 -5.97
C LEU A 14 8.80 -11.95 -4.90
N PRO A 15 7.54 -12.41 -4.96
CA PRO A 15 7.11 -13.51 -4.12
C PRO A 15 7.89 -14.74 -4.58
N MET A 16 9.01 -15.02 -3.93
CA MET A 16 9.68 -16.30 -4.07
C MET A 16 8.79 -17.36 -3.42
N GLY A 17 8.02 -18.05 -4.27
CA GLY A 17 7.91 -19.50 -4.20
C GLY A 17 7.19 -20.09 -3.00
N VAL A 18 5.90 -19.80 -2.85
CA VAL A 18 4.93 -20.88 -2.66
C VAL A 18 3.81 -20.61 -3.67
N GLY A 19 3.68 -21.49 -4.65
CA GLY A 19 2.72 -21.36 -5.75
C GLY A 19 1.29 -21.51 -5.27
N TYR A 20 0.75 -20.49 -4.61
CA TYR A 20 -0.70 -20.28 -4.52
C TYR A 20 -1.05 -19.33 -5.65
N GLY A 21 -1.73 -19.85 -6.67
CA GLY A 21 -2.26 -19.03 -7.76
C GLY A 21 -3.17 -17.95 -7.18
N PHE A 22 -2.69 -16.70 -7.14
CA PHE A 22 -3.43 -15.50 -6.73
C PHE A 22 -4.51 -15.08 -7.75
N GLY A 23 -5.07 -16.05 -8.46
CA GLY A 23 -6.16 -15.88 -9.41
C GLY A 23 -7.36 -16.75 -9.05
N PRO A 24 -8.53 -16.47 -9.64
CA PRO A 24 -9.67 -17.35 -9.52
C PRO A 24 -9.30 -18.76 -10.03
N VAL A 25 -9.94 -19.78 -9.46
CA VAL A 25 -9.79 -21.16 -9.96
C VAL A 25 -10.67 -21.34 -11.17
N GLU A 26 -10.08 -21.75 -12.28
CA GLU A 26 -10.82 -22.09 -13.50
C GLU A 26 -11.47 -23.47 -13.36
N ILE A 27 -12.77 -23.53 -13.61
CA ILE A 27 -13.60 -24.74 -13.53
C ILE A 27 -14.34 -24.85 -14.84
N TYR A 28 -14.34 -26.03 -15.45
CA TYR A 28 -15.05 -26.32 -16.67
C TYR A 28 -16.22 -27.23 -16.29
N SER A 29 -17.46 -26.80 -16.53
CA SER A 29 -18.61 -27.66 -16.26
C SER A 29 -18.58 -28.86 -17.20
N SER A 30 -19.10 -29.98 -16.72
CA SER A 30 -19.20 -31.20 -17.48
C SER A 30 -20.44 -31.97 -17.06
N ASP A 31 -20.72 -33.05 -17.77
CA ASP A 31 -21.88 -33.88 -17.46
C ASP A 31 -21.77 -34.72 -16.19
N PHE A 32 -20.64 -34.67 -15.50
CA PHE A 32 -20.35 -35.45 -14.29
C PHE A 32 -20.35 -34.58 -13.05
N GLU A 33 -20.77 -35.17 -11.92
CA GLU A 33 -20.64 -34.51 -10.62
C GLU A 33 -19.16 -34.23 -10.33
N SER A 34 -18.83 -32.99 -10.01
CA SER A 34 -17.47 -32.56 -9.70
C SER A 34 -17.45 -31.73 -8.43
N VAL A 35 -16.47 -32.00 -7.56
CA VAL A 35 -16.33 -31.36 -6.25
C VAL A 35 -15.08 -30.51 -6.21
N TYR A 36 -15.23 -29.24 -5.84
CA TYR A 36 -14.14 -28.27 -5.72
C TYR A 36 -14.12 -27.68 -4.32
N ASP A 37 -13.07 -28.00 -3.57
CA ASP A 37 -12.76 -27.34 -2.30
C ASP A 37 -11.93 -26.08 -2.57
N LEU A 38 -12.60 -24.94 -2.45
CA LEU A 38 -12.03 -23.60 -2.56
C LEU A 38 -12.12 -22.88 -1.21
N SER A 39 -12.27 -23.63 -0.11
CA SER A 39 -12.45 -23.05 1.20
C SER A 39 -11.17 -22.35 1.69
N GLY A 40 -11.38 -21.30 2.48
CA GLY A 40 -10.28 -20.61 3.15
C GLY A 40 -9.78 -21.42 4.34
N ARG A 41 -8.48 -21.38 4.59
CA ARG A 41 -7.88 -22.03 5.75
C ARG A 41 -8.28 -21.32 7.04
N ASN A 42 -8.47 -22.10 8.10
CA ASN A 42 -8.69 -21.54 9.44
C ASN A 42 -7.44 -20.80 9.92
N GLY A 43 -7.66 -19.74 10.68
CA GLY A 43 -6.59 -19.05 11.39
C GLY A 43 -6.05 -19.91 12.53
N PHE A 44 -4.76 -19.76 12.83
CA PHE A 44 -4.14 -20.39 13.97
C PHE A 44 -4.59 -19.76 15.29
N PRO A 45 -4.72 -20.56 16.36
CA PRO A 45 -4.99 -20.00 17.67
C PRO A 45 -3.85 -19.10 18.13
N GLY A 46 -4.20 -18.08 18.91
CA GLY A 46 -3.26 -17.28 19.66
C GLY A 46 -2.55 -18.15 20.69
N ARG A 47 -1.30 -17.79 20.97
CA ARG A 47 -0.51 -18.44 22.01
C ARG A 47 -0.86 -17.81 23.36
N ASP A 48 -1.08 -18.65 24.37
CA ASP A 48 -1.24 -18.21 25.75
C ASP A 48 0.01 -17.48 26.24
N GLY A 49 -0.20 -16.45 27.07
CA GLY A 49 0.84 -15.76 27.80
C GLY A 49 1.44 -16.65 28.88
N ALA A 50 2.71 -16.44 29.20
CA ALA A 50 3.36 -17.16 30.28
C ALA A 50 2.97 -16.59 31.65
N ASP A 51 2.74 -17.49 32.61
CA ASP A 51 2.57 -17.10 34.01
C ASP A 51 3.85 -16.45 34.56
N ALA A 52 3.66 -15.55 35.49
CA ALA A 52 4.75 -14.88 36.17
C ALA A 52 5.50 -15.82 37.11
N TYR A 53 6.83 -15.78 37.06
CA TYR A 53 7.65 -16.47 38.06
C TYR A 53 7.57 -15.76 39.42
N PRO A 54 7.40 -16.50 40.53
CA PRO A 54 7.37 -15.92 41.87
C PRO A 54 8.70 -15.25 42.22
N ALA A 55 8.62 -14.14 42.96
CA ALA A 55 9.78 -13.46 43.48
C ALA A 55 10.42 -14.28 44.62
N ASP A 56 11.75 -14.24 44.73
CA ASP A 56 12.44 -14.80 45.88
C ASP A 56 12.21 -13.91 47.11
N CYS A 57 11.56 -14.47 48.13
CA CYS A 57 11.23 -13.81 49.38
C CYS A 57 12.11 -14.27 50.56
N SER A 58 13.23 -14.95 50.31
CA SER A 58 14.06 -15.53 51.39
C SER A 58 14.81 -14.48 52.24
N ASP A 59 14.96 -13.26 51.74
CA ASP A 59 15.78 -12.21 52.36
C ASP A 59 14.99 -11.18 53.19
N GLY A 60 13.69 -11.40 53.40
CA GLY A 60 12.87 -10.51 54.23
C GLY A 60 12.44 -9.21 53.56
N GLN A 61 12.81 -8.97 52.29
CA GLN A 61 12.50 -7.69 51.61
C GLN A 61 11.09 -7.67 51.00
N THR A 62 10.42 -6.53 51.08
CA THR A 62 9.15 -6.28 50.37
C THR A 62 9.40 -6.13 48.88
N ARG A 63 8.67 -6.90 48.06
CA ARG A 63 8.75 -6.87 46.59
C ARG A 63 7.37 -7.04 45.98
N GLN A 64 7.08 -6.29 44.93
CA GLN A 64 5.87 -6.49 44.15
C GLN A 64 5.95 -7.81 43.37
N GLY A 65 4.79 -8.45 43.20
CA GLY A 65 4.62 -9.58 42.32
C GLY A 65 4.89 -9.21 40.86
N ARG A 66 5.40 -10.16 40.08
CA ARG A 66 5.56 -9.97 38.62
C ARG A 66 4.22 -10.22 37.94
N SER A 67 3.86 -9.41 36.96
CA SER A 67 2.67 -9.65 36.13
C SER A 67 2.89 -10.81 35.16
N GLY A 68 1.81 -11.52 34.83
CA GLY A 68 1.82 -12.52 33.76
C GLY A 68 1.90 -11.85 32.38
N GLU A 69 2.30 -12.60 31.36
CA GLU A 69 2.33 -12.11 29.99
C GLU A 69 0.94 -12.14 29.35
N ASP A 70 0.67 -11.25 28.41
CA ASP A 70 -0.59 -11.25 27.66
C ASP A 70 -0.66 -12.45 26.70
N GLY A 71 -1.88 -12.93 26.46
CA GLY A 71 -2.18 -13.88 25.41
C GLY A 71 -2.19 -13.21 24.04
N ASN A 72 -1.69 -13.90 23.02
CA ASN A 72 -1.74 -13.39 21.65
C ASN A 72 -3.13 -13.52 21.03
N ASP A 73 -3.44 -12.65 20.08
CA ASP A 73 -4.63 -12.77 19.25
C ASP A 73 -4.64 -14.06 18.41
N GLY A 74 -5.84 -14.57 18.13
CA GLY A 74 -6.05 -15.59 17.11
C GLY A 74 -5.88 -15.00 15.70
N GLU A 75 -5.24 -15.76 14.81
CA GLU A 75 -5.08 -15.31 13.43
C GLU A 75 -6.43 -15.28 12.69
N PRO A 76 -6.62 -14.36 11.73
CA PRO A 76 -7.81 -14.36 10.89
C PRO A 76 -7.87 -15.60 10.00
N GLY A 77 -9.08 -16.10 9.75
CA GLY A 77 -9.33 -17.12 8.73
C GLY A 77 -9.22 -16.54 7.32
N GLU A 78 -8.68 -17.34 6.39
CA GLU A 78 -8.54 -16.92 5.00
C GLU A 78 -9.92 -16.87 4.31
N ASN A 79 -10.06 -16.00 3.30
CA ASN A 79 -11.25 -16.00 2.46
C ASN A 79 -11.30 -17.26 1.57
N GLY A 80 -12.50 -17.71 1.25
CA GLY A 80 -12.67 -18.70 0.18
C GLY A 80 -12.21 -18.13 -1.16
N ARG A 81 -11.66 -18.99 -2.02
CA ARG A 81 -11.09 -18.57 -3.31
C ARG A 81 -12.20 -18.27 -4.31
N ASP A 82 -11.97 -17.27 -5.15
CA ASP A 82 -12.85 -16.97 -6.28
C ASP A 82 -12.82 -18.12 -7.31
N ALA A 83 -13.93 -18.31 -8.03
CA ALA A 83 -14.08 -19.34 -9.05
C ALA A 83 -14.53 -18.72 -10.37
N LEU A 84 -13.90 -19.15 -11.46
CA LEU A 84 -14.23 -18.82 -12.84
C LEU A 84 -14.76 -20.09 -13.51
N VAL A 85 -16.08 -20.20 -13.62
CA VAL A 85 -16.77 -21.39 -14.12
C VAL A 85 -17.17 -21.18 -15.57
N TYR A 86 -16.58 -21.96 -16.46
CA TYR A 86 -16.96 -22.06 -17.86
C TYR A 86 -18.08 -23.09 -18.00
N TYR A 87 -19.11 -22.79 -18.78
CA TYR A 87 -20.24 -23.71 -18.97
C TYR A 87 -20.91 -23.56 -20.34
N ASP A 88 -21.45 -24.66 -20.87
CA ASP A 88 -22.25 -24.64 -22.10
C ASP A 88 -23.75 -24.50 -21.79
N ASP A 89 -24.26 -25.30 -20.85
CA ASP A 89 -25.64 -25.21 -20.35
C ASP A 89 -25.65 -24.88 -18.85
N LEU A 90 -26.53 -23.96 -18.45
CA LEU A 90 -26.77 -23.63 -17.04
C LEU A 90 -27.21 -24.86 -16.23
N SER A 91 -27.87 -25.83 -16.88
CA SER A 91 -28.29 -27.07 -16.21
C SER A 91 -27.12 -27.91 -15.68
N GLU A 92 -25.94 -27.82 -16.30
CA GLU A 92 -24.73 -28.52 -15.87
C GLU A 92 -24.17 -27.99 -14.55
N LEU A 93 -24.42 -26.73 -14.22
CA LEU A 93 -23.95 -26.12 -12.97
C LEU A 93 -24.49 -26.87 -11.74
N SER A 94 -25.66 -27.51 -11.87
CA SER A 94 -26.28 -28.31 -10.82
C SER A 94 -25.46 -29.55 -10.44
N LYS A 95 -24.51 -29.95 -11.30
CA LYS A 95 -23.57 -31.06 -11.10
C LYS A 95 -22.29 -30.60 -10.39
N LEU A 96 -22.06 -29.30 -10.26
CA LEU A 96 -20.88 -28.74 -9.60
C LEU A 96 -21.15 -28.49 -8.11
N ILE A 97 -20.30 -29.07 -7.27
CA ILE A 97 -20.27 -28.83 -5.84
C ILE A 97 -19.05 -27.97 -5.54
N ILE A 98 -19.29 -26.70 -5.26
CA ILE A 98 -18.21 -25.76 -4.93
C ILE A 98 -18.34 -25.34 -3.48
N ASP A 99 -17.24 -25.43 -2.76
CA ASP A 99 -17.12 -24.87 -1.42
C ASP A 99 -16.19 -23.67 -1.43
N GLN A 100 -16.76 -22.47 -1.39
CA GLN A 100 -16.01 -21.21 -1.28
C GLN A 100 -16.15 -20.62 0.12
N SER A 101 -16.44 -21.42 1.14
CA SER A 101 -16.56 -20.90 2.51
C SER A 101 -15.24 -20.30 2.99
N GLY A 102 -15.31 -19.21 3.77
CA GLY A 102 -14.13 -18.69 4.44
C GLY A 102 -13.71 -19.56 5.62
N GLY A 103 -12.44 -19.52 5.97
CA GLY A 103 -11.91 -20.19 7.15
C GLY A 103 -12.42 -19.54 8.43
N ARG A 104 -12.45 -20.30 9.52
CA ARG A 104 -12.75 -19.78 10.86
C ARG A 104 -11.55 -19.00 11.38
N GLY A 105 -11.79 -17.91 12.10
CA GLY A 105 -10.73 -17.25 12.85
C GLY A 105 -10.21 -18.11 14.00
N GLY A 106 -8.95 -17.90 14.37
CA GLY A 106 -8.30 -18.56 15.49
C GLY A 106 -8.91 -18.14 16.82
N ALA A 107 -8.88 -19.04 17.80
CA ALA A 107 -9.20 -18.70 19.18
C ALA A 107 -8.11 -17.78 19.75
N PRO A 108 -8.42 -16.89 20.70
CA PRO A 108 -7.41 -16.10 21.40
C PRO A 108 -6.56 -16.98 22.31
N GLY A 109 -5.31 -16.55 22.54
CA GLY A 109 -4.51 -17.01 23.65
C GLY A 109 -4.99 -16.39 24.96
N ARG A 110 -4.89 -17.12 26.05
CA ARG A 110 -5.21 -16.62 27.40
C ARG A 110 -4.05 -15.83 27.98
N GLY A 111 -4.34 -14.81 28.79
CA GLY A 111 -3.33 -14.14 29.59
C GLY A 111 -2.76 -15.06 30.68
N GLY A 112 -1.46 -14.91 30.96
CA GLY A 112 -0.78 -15.62 32.05
C GLY A 112 -1.12 -15.01 33.41
N GLU A 113 -1.07 -15.82 34.47
CA GLU A 113 -1.36 -15.35 35.82
C GLU A 113 -0.19 -14.53 36.41
N GLY A 114 -0.52 -13.49 37.18
CA GLY A 114 0.46 -12.76 37.97
C GLY A 114 0.97 -13.56 39.19
N ALA A 115 2.14 -13.20 39.69
CA ALA A 115 2.75 -13.85 40.85
C ALA A 115 2.49 -13.05 42.14
N PRO A 116 2.42 -13.68 43.31
CA PRO A 116 2.31 -12.97 44.58
C PRO A 116 3.57 -12.15 44.90
N GLY A 117 3.39 -11.00 45.58
CA GLY A 117 4.47 -10.20 46.14
C GLY A 117 5.01 -10.74 47.47
N CYS A 118 6.19 -10.26 47.87
CA CYS A 118 6.86 -10.60 49.13
C CYS A 118 6.56 -9.58 50.23
N HIS A 119 6.41 -10.03 51.47
CA HIS A 119 6.37 -9.20 52.70
C HIS A 119 5.48 -7.95 52.60
N GLY A 120 4.24 -8.13 52.18
CA GLY A 120 3.26 -7.04 52.00
C GLY A 120 3.30 -6.35 50.63
N GLY A 121 4.10 -6.86 49.69
CA GLY A 121 4.00 -6.48 48.28
C GLY A 121 2.71 -7.01 47.64
N GLU A 122 2.16 -6.24 46.72
CA GLU A 122 0.96 -6.53 45.95
C GLU A 122 1.20 -7.68 44.98
N HIS A 123 0.11 -8.34 44.59
CA HIS A 123 0.13 -9.38 43.57
C HIS A 123 0.36 -8.76 42.19
N GLY A 124 1.13 -9.43 41.34
CA GLY A 124 1.28 -9.05 39.95
C GLY A 124 -0.04 -9.19 39.21
N GLU A 125 -0.23 -8.39 38.17
CA GLU A 125 -1.46 -8.44 37.38
C GLU A 125 -1.47 -9.69 36.48
N SER A 126 -2.65 -10.25 36.21
CA SER A 126 -2.79 -11.23 35.12
C SER A 126 -2.66 -10.52 33.78
N GLY A 127 -2.04 -11.20 32.81
CA GLY A 127 -2.03 -10.73 31.43
C GLY A 127 -3.44 -10.69 30.83
N GLU A 128 -3.61 -9.89 29.79
CA GLU A 128 -4.87 -9.81 29.05
C GLU A 128 -5.04 -11.02 28.12
N ASP A 129 -6.30 -11.47 27.95
CA ASP A 129 -6.63 -12.43 26.90
C ASP A 129 -6.53 -11.75 25.52
N GLY A 130 -6.02 -12.50 24.55
CA GLY A 130 -6.05 -12.06 23.15
C GLY A 130 -7.48 -11.97 22.60
N VAL A 131 -7.59 -11.56 21.35
CA VAL A 131 -8.87 -11.42 20.63
C VAL A 131 -9.06 -12.56 19.63
N TYR A 132 -10.31 -12.98 19.42
CA TYR A 132 -10.65 -13.94 18.37
C TYR A 132 -10.27 -13.40 16.98
N GLY A 133 -9.68 -14.28 16.18
CA GLY A 133 -9.48 -14.03 14.76
C GLY A 133 -10.81 -13.81 14.05
N LYS A 134 -10.80 -12.96 13.02
CA LYS A 134 -11.98 -12.76 12.16
C LYS A 134 -12.18 -13.96 11.25
N ASN A 135 -13.43 -14.37 11.06
CA ASN A 135 -13.76 -15.37 10.05
C ASN A 135 -13.51 -14.82 8.64
N GLY A 136 -13.00 -15.68 7.77
CA GLY A 136 -12.91 -15.44 6.35
C GLY A 136 -14.29 -15.30 5.72
N THR A 137 -14.34 -14.61 4.60
CA THR A 137 -15.56 -14.45 3.81
C THR A 137 -15.61 -15.44 2.65
N TYR A 138 -16.80 -15.65 2.11
CA TYR A 138 -16.94 -16.49 0.93
C TYR A 138 -16.24 -15.91 -0.30
N GLY A 139 -15.76 -16.78 -1.19
CA GLY A 139 -15.29 -16.41 -2.52
C GLY A 139 -16.40 -15.84 -3.41
N ARG A 140 -16.01 -15.30 -4.57
CA ARG A 140 -16.91 -14.82 -5.63
C ARG A 140 -16.99 -15.85 -6.75
N LEU A 141 -18.15 -15.87 -7.40
CA LEU A 141 -18.45 -16.79 -8.49
C LEU A 141 -18.61 -16.01 -9.80
N PHE A 142 -17.79 -16.33 -10.78
CA PHE A 142 -17.81 -15.76 -12.11
C PHE A 142 -18.17 -16.86 -13.10
N LEU A 143 -19.19 -16.66 -13.92
CA LEU A 143 -19.66 -17.63 -14.90
C LEU A 143 -19.36 -17.13 -16.31
N ILE A 144 -18.83 -17.99 -17.17
CA ILE A 144 -18.52 -17.71 -18.56
C ILE A 144 -19.24 -18.71 -19.45
N PRO A 145 -20.15 -18.26 -20.33
CA PRO A 145 -20.87 -19.15 -21.23
C PRO A 145 -20.00 -19.67 -22.39
N ASN A 146 -20.38 -20.81 -22.94
CA ASN A 146 -19.90 -21.46 -24.17
C ASN A 146 -18.40 -21.78 -24.19
N HIS A 147 -17.80 -22.06 -23.03
CA HIS A 147 -16.35 -22.29 -22.90
C HIS A 147 -15.48 -21.22 -23.60
N GLN A 148 -16.01 -20.00 -23.76
CA GLN A 148 -15.30 -18.94 -24.45
C GLN A 148 -14.04 -18.60 -23.67
N SER A 149 -12.86 -18.70 -24.28
CA SER A 149 -11.62 -18.31 -23.63
C SER A 149 -11.72 -16.85 -23.19
N LEU A 150 -11.62 -16.61 -21.87
CA LEU A 150 -11.61 -15.28 -21.33
C LEU A 150 -10.25 -14.66 -21.65
N GLU A 151 -10.17 -13.93 -22.77
CA GLU A 151 -8.98 -13.15 -23.05
C GLU A 151 -8.72 -12.19 -21.88
N LYS A 152 -7.48 -12.19 -21.38
CA LYS A 152 -7.07 -11.30 -20.30
C LYS A 152 -7.27 -9.85 -20.77
N ALA A 153 -8.23 -9.16 -20.14
CA ALA A 153 -8.43 -7.76 -20.39
C ALA A 153 -7.18 -6.98 -19.95
N ASN A 154 -6.53 -6.30 -20.89
CA ASN A 154 -5.45 -5.36 -20.61
C ASN A 154 -6.04 -4.10 -19.96
N THR A 155 -6.45 -4.20 -18.70
CA THR A 155 -7.09 -3.12 -17.94
C THR A 155 -6.11 -2.04 -17.52
N THR A 156 -4.81 -2.34 -17.55
CA THR A 156 -3.73 -1.44 -17.13
C THR A 156 -2.57 -1.50 -18.11
N SER A 157 -1.95 -0.36 -18.38
CA SER A 157 -0.70 -0.28 -19.14
C SER A 157 0.18 0.87 -18.63
N VAL A 158 1.49 0.72 -18.81
CA VAL A 158 2.46 1.79 -18.55
C VAL A 158 3.16 2.13 -19.86
N VAL A 159 3.00 3.37 -20.30
CA VAL A 159 3.56 3.88 -21.57
C VAL A 159 4.24 5.23 -21.35
N THR A 160 5.10 5.63 -22.27
CA THR A 160 5.61 7.00 -22.32
C THR A 160 4.57 7.95 -22.93
N LEU A 161 4.69 9.25 -22.64
CA LEU A 161 3.84 10.26 -23.25
C LEU A 161 4.02 10.28 -24.78
N ALA A 162 5.24 10.07 -25.29
CA ALA A 162 5.48 9.98 -26.72
C ALA A 162 4.78 8.80 -27.38
N GLU A 163 4.86 7.60 -26.79
CA GLU A 163 4.14 6.41 -27.27
C GLU A 163 2.64 6.67 -27.30
N LEU A 164 2.08 7.20 -26.22
CA LEU A 164 0.64 7.46 -26.12
C LEU A 164 0.16 8.51 -27.15
N VAL A 165 0.97 9.54 -27.43
CA VAL A 165 0.64 10.56 -28.44
C VAL A 165 0.75 10.00 -29.85
N ARG A 166 1.77 9.17 -30.14
CA ARG A 166 2.07 8.67 -31.48
C ARG A 166 1.19 7.50 -31.89
N GLU A 167 1.01 6.54 -31.00
CA GLU A 167 0.38 5.24 -31.30
C GLU A 167 -1.03 5.14 -30.67
N GLY A 168 -1.33 5.97 -29.68
CA GLY A 168 -2.50 5.77 -28.83
C GLY A 168 -2.32 4.58 -27.90
N LEU A 169 -3.40 4.18 -27.23
CA LEU A 169 -3.40 2.99 -26.39
C LEU A 169 -4.79 2.35 -26.40
N SER A 170 -4.84 1.02 -26.46
CA SER A 170 -6.08 0.25 -26.26
C SER A 170 -6.05 -0.41 -24.89
N LEU A 171 -7.07 -0.17 -24.07
CA LEU A 171 -7.28 -0.83 -22.79
C LEU A 171 -8.57 -1.64 -22.84
N GLY A 172 -8.55 -2.87 -22.31
CA GLY A 172 -9.72 -3.74 -22.28
C GLY A 172 -10.35 -3.79 -20.90
N GLU A 173 -11.66 -3.95 -20.84
CA GLU A 173 -12.41 -4.25 -19.62
C GLU A 173 -13.42 -5.38 -19.90
N ASN A 174 -13.42 -6.40 -19.06
CA ASN A 174 -14.43 -7.46 -19.10
C ASN A 174 -15.68 -6.97 -18.36
N ILE A 175 -16.83 -7.05 -19.02
CA ILE A 175 -18.12 -6.60 -18.50
C ILE A 175 -18.82 -7.78 -17.84
N TRP A 176 -19.15 -7.58 -16.57
CA TRP A 176 -19.78 -8.58 -15.72
C TRP A 176 -21.17 -8.12 -15.30
N SER A 177 -22.18 -8.96 -15.50
CA SER A 177 -23.53 -8.73 -14.99
C SER A 177 -23.69 -9.46 -13.66
N SER A 178 -23.88 -8.71 -12.58
CA SER A 178 -24.17 -9.32 -11.28
C SER A 178 -25.62 -9.84 -11.20
N ARG A 179 -25.79 -11.03 -10.63
CA ARG A 179 -27.09 -11.70 -10.43
C ARG A 179 -27.14 -12.40 -9.08
N GLN A 180 -28.36 -12.76 -8.66
CA GLN A 180 -28.64 -13.57 -7.47
C GLN A 180 -29.20 -14.94 -7.90
N GLY A 181 -29.24 -15.90 -6.98
CA GLY A 181 -29.77 -17.25 -7.23
C GLY A 181 -28.71 -18.30 -7.57
N ALA A 182 -27.43 -18.06 -7.33
CA ALA A 182 -26.37 -19.05 -7.55
C ALA A 182 -26.65 -20.36 -6.81
N LYS A 183 -27.24 -20.32 -5.61
CA LYS A 183 -27.55 -21.53 -4.83
C LYS A 183 -28.61 -22.42 -5.49
N LYS A 184 -29.41 -21.87 -6.42
CA LYS A 184 -30.37 -22.63 -7.22
C LYS A 184 -29.76 -23.20 -8.50
N LEU A 185 -28.67 -22.60 -8.97
CA LEU A 185 -27.95 -23.04 -10.18
C LEU A 185 -26.97 -24.17 -9.86
N PHE A 186 -26.28 -24.08 -8.73
CA PHE A 186 -25.28 -25.06 -8.32
C PHE A 186 -25.88 -26.19 -7.50
N HIS A 187 -25.13 -27.27 -7.33
CA HIS A 187 -25.55 -28.40 -6.51
C HIS A 187 -25.93 -27.93 -5.09
N PRO A 188 -27.02 -28.43 -4.46
CA PRO A 188 -27.48 -27.99 -3.13
C PRO A 188 -26.45 -28.13 -1.98
N ARG A 189 -25.46 -29.00 -2.15
CA ARG A 189 -24.32 -29.16 -1.23
C ARG A 189 -23.27 -28.03 -1.33
N SER A 190 -23.36 -27.18 -2.34
CA SER A 190 -22.40 -26.09 -2.55
C SER A 190 -22.47 -25.06 -1.44
N ARG A 191 -21.31 -24.67 -0.92
CA ARG A 191 -21.15 -23.58 0.04
C ARG A 191 -20.65 -22.35 -0.69
N ILE A 192 -21.57 -21.63 -1.34
CA ILE A 192 -21.29 -20.44 -2.15
C ILE A 192 -22.16 -19.26 -1.73
N ARG A 193 -21.75 -18.05 -2.12
CA ARG A 193 -22.64 -16.88 -2.09
C ARG A 193 -23.78 -17.09 -3.07
N ASP A 194 -24.94 -16.52 -2.77
CA ASP A 194 -26.06 -16.54 -3.73
C ASP A 194 -25.87 -15.55 -4.89
N GLN A 195 -24.98 -14.58 -4.71
CA GLN A 195 -24.57 -13.64 -5.75
C GLN A 195 -23.48 -14.24 -6.65
N TYR A 196 -23.64 -14.07 -7.96
CA TYR A 196 -22.66 -14.44 -8.97
C TYR A 196 -22.57 -13.39 -10.08
N TYR A 197 -21.58 -13.52 -10.95
CA TYR A 197 -21.28 -12.60 -12.03
C TYR A 197 -21.24 -13.35 -13.34
N ILE A 198 -22.07 -12.99 -14.32
CA ILE A 198 -22.00 -13.59 -15.67
C ILE A 198 -21.20 -12.69 -16.58
N TYR A 199 -20.22 -13.26 -17.28
CA TYR A 199 -19.51 -12.58 -18.36
C TYR A 199 -20.50 -12.18 -19.47
N LYS A 200 -20.49 -10.91 -19.86
CA LYS A 200 -21.37 -10.40 -20.90
C LYS A 200 -20.64 -10.09 -22.18
N ASP A 201 -19.56 -9.33 -22.07
CA ASP A 201 -18.81 -8.85 -23.21
C ASP A 201 -17.46 -8.30 -22.74
N ARG A 202 -16.62 -7.91 -23.69
CA ARG A 202 -15.41 -7.15 -23.45
C ARG A 202 -15.49 -5.85 -24.23
N ILE A 203 -15.34 -4.74 -23.52
CA ILE A 203 -15.24 -3.43 -24.15
C ILE A 203 -13.76 -3.09 -24.27
N THR A 204 -13.35 -2.67 -25.46
CA THR A 204 -12.01 -2.15 -25.72
C THR A 204 -12.08 -0.64 -25.85
N TYR A 205 -11.43 0.06 -24.94
CA TYR A 205 -11.35 1.49 -24.93
C TYR A 205 -10.10 1.99 -25.65
N GLN A 206 -10.27 2.94 -26.55
CA GLN A 206 -9.18 3.69 -27.16
C GLN A 206 -8.84 4.91 -26.31
N VAL A 207 -7.56 5.14 -26.04
CA VAL A 207 -7.08 6.35 -25.38
C VAL A 207 -6.35 7.21 -26.39
N LYS A 208 -6.84 8.43 -26.58
CA LYS A 208 -6.25 9.44 -27.47
C LYS A 208 -5.85 10.66 -26.68
N VAL A 209 -4.67 11.20 -26.98
CA VAL A 209 -4.19 12.45 -26.37
C VAL A 209 -4.71 13.64 -27.15
N VAL A 210 -5.27 14.61 -26.43
CA VAL A 210 -5.55 15.95 -26.96
C VAL A 210 -4.62 16.92 -26.26
N TRP A 211 -3.69 17.50 -27.02
CA TRP A 211 -2.69 18.39 -26.45
C TRP A 211 -3.14 19.85 -26.56
N SER A 212 -3.50 20.46 -25.43
CA SER A 212 -3.93 21.86 -25.34
C SER A 212 -2.97 22.72 -24.51
N ALA A 213 -1.90 22.14 -23.98
CA ALA A 213 -0.87 22.87 -23.26
C ALA A 213 -0.04 23.74 -24.20
N SER A 214 0.34 24.94 -23.72
CA SER A 214 1.18 25.88 -24.48
C SER A 214 2.60 25.36 -24.74
N SER A 215 3.12 24.52 -23.85
CA SER A 215 4.41 23.86 -24.02
C SER A 215 4.32 22.69 -24.99
N SER A 216 5.33 22.49 -25.84
CA SER A 216 5.41 21.31 -26.71
C SER A 216 5.54 20.01 -25.91
N TYR A 217 4.77 18.97 -26.27
CA TYR A 217 4.85 17.65 -25.66
C TYR A 217 6.23 16.99 -25.83
N THR A 218 6.98 17.36 -26.87
CA THR A 218 8.32 16.81 -27.15
C THR A 218 9.31 17.08 -26.03
N LYS A 219 9.11 18.11 -25.21
CA LYS A 219 9.93 18.36 -24.01
C LYS A 219 9.72 17.32 -22.91
N PHE A 220 8.57 16.65 -22.91
CA PHE A 220 8.12 15.75 -21.85
C PHE A 220 7.90 14.32 -22.35
N HIS A 221 8.47 13.97 -23.51
CA HIS A 221 8.21 12.71 -24.21
C HIS A 221 8.47 11.46 -23.36
N ASP A 222 9.48 11.50 -22.49
CA ASP A 222 9.89 10.40 -21.60
C ASP A 222 9.00 10.26 -20.34
N THR A 223 8.00 11.12 -20.16
CA THR A 223 7.09 11.04 -19.00
C THR A 223 6.34 9.72 -19.04
N LYS A 224 6.50 8.89 -18.00
CA LYS A 224 5.85 7.57 -17.90
C LYS A 224 4.48 7.70 -17.25
N LEU A 225 3.46 7.24 -17.96
CA LEU A 225 2.07 7.26 -17.56
C LEU A 225 1.61 5.84 -17.29
N ALA A 226 1.06 5.61 -16.11
CA ALA A 226 0.28 4.42 -15.79
C ALA A 226 -1.19 4.74 -16.04
N LEU A 227 -1.79 4.04 -17.01
CA LEU A 227 -3.19 4.19 -17.38
C LEU A 227 -3.93 2.93 -16.95
N SER A 228 -5.10 3.10 -16.34
CA SER A 228 -5.99 2.00 -16.04
C SER A 228 -7.45 2.34 -16.33
N VAL A 229 -8.19 1.34 -16.80
CA VAL A 229 -9.63 1.44 -16.98
C VAL A 229 -10.34 0.58 -15.95
N LYS A 230 -11.37 1.16 -15.32
CA LYS A 230 -12.25 0.46 -14.40
C LYS A 230 -13.61 1.12 -14.39
N ASP A 231 -14.67 0.33 -14.43
CA ASP A 231 -16.07 0.76 -14.41
C ASP A 231 -16.34 1.79 -15.52
N GLY A 232 -15.73 1.58 -16.69
CA GLY A 232 -15.83 2.49 -17.83
C GLY A 232 -15.21 3.88 -17.62
N GLN A 233 -14.35 4.06 -16.63
CA GLN A 233 -13.59 5.28 -16.34
C GLN A 233 -12.08 5.06 -16.53
N LEU A 234 -11.39 6.05 -17.11
CA LEU A 234 -9.94 6.04 -17.26
C LEU A 234 -9.28 6.80 -16.12
N ARG A 235 -8.34 6.14 -15.45
CA ARG A 235 -7.43 6.76 -14.49
C ARG A 235 -6.05 6.89 -15.12
N VAL A 236 -5.44 8.07 -14.99
CA VAL A 236 -4.08 8.33 -15.48
C VAL A 236 -3.20 8.81 -14.33
N ILE A 237 -2.06 8.15 -14.13
CA ILE A 237 -1.08 8.52 -13.12
C ILE A 237 0.23 8.79 -13.83
N SER A 238 0.77 10.01 -13.68
CA SER A 238 2.17 10.25 -14.05
C SER A 238 3.09 9.66 -12.99
N TYR A 239 3.68 8.52 -13.33
CA TYR A 239 4.54 7.74 -12.45
C TYR A 239 5.97 8.30 -12.39
N ARG A 240 6.49 8.81 -13.51
CA ARG A 240 7.85 9.37 -13.61
C ARG A 240 7.91 10.48 -14.64
N GLY A 241 8.71 11.51 -14.37
CA GLY A 241 8.81 12.69 -15.23
C GLY A 241 7.78 13.75 -14.86
N ALA A 242 7.31 14.47 -15.87
CA ALA A 242 6.50 15.66 -15.68
C ALA A 242 5.17 15.39 -14.95
N ILE A 243 4.70 16.37 -14.19
CA ILE A 243 3.33 16.35 -13.64
C ILE A 243 2.40 16.90 -14.72
N ILE A 244 1.35 16.14 -15.03
CA ILE A 244 0.40 16.50 -16.09
C ILE A 244 -0.90 17.00 -15.47
N ASP A 245 -1.33 18.19 -15.85
CA ASP A 245 -2.67 18.72 -15.58
C ASP A 245 -3.59 18.37 -16.75
N TYR A 246 -4.60 17.56 -16.49
CA TYR A 246 -5.42 16.96 -17.53
C TYR A 246 -6.87 16.79 -17.11
N ARG A 247 -7.71 16.52 -18.12
CA ARG A 247 -9.07 16.00 -17.94
C ARG A 247 -9.28 14.85 -18.90
N VAL A 248 -10.08 13.88 -18.48
CA VAL A 248 -10.55 12.81 -19.37
C VAL A 248 -11.99 13.11 -19.78
N LYS A 249 -12.25 13.07 -21.08
CA LYS A 249 -13.61 13.05 -21.65
C LYS A 249 -13.84 11.72 -22.34
N LYS A 250 -14.99 11.08 -22.15
CA LYS A 250 -15.36 9.85 -22.86
C LYS A 250 -16.36 10.18 -23.96
N ARG A 251 -16.16 9.65 -25.17
CA ARG A 251 -17.18 9.62 -26.24
C ARG A 251 -17.21 8.22 -26.84
N GLY A 252 -18.32 7.51 -26.64
CA GLY A 252 -18.39 6.07 -26.95
C GLY A 252 -17.29 5.31 -26.21
N GLU A 253 -16.52 4.51 -26.95
CA GLU A 253 -15.41 3.71 -26.43
C GLU A 253 -14.05 4.43 -26.52
N THR A 254 -14.05 5.75 -26.76
CA THR A 254 -12.81 6.54 -26.80
C THR A 254 -12.72 7.49 -25.60
N PHE A 255 -11.62 7.38 -24.85
CA PHE A 255 -11.17 8.36 -23.89
C PHE A 255 -10.26 9.40 -24.55
N TYR A 256 -10.62 10.67 -24.39
CA TYR A 256 -9.82 11.82 -24.77
C TYR A 256 -9.11 12.33 -23.51
N PHE A 257 -7.82 12.04 -23.43
CA PHE A 257 -6.91 12.54 -22.40
C PHE A 257 -6.43 13.93 -22.83
N GLU A 258 -7.15 14.96 -22.36
CA GLU A 258 -6.91 16.36 -22.70
C GLU A 258 -5.93 16.98 -21.72
N VAL A 259 -4.75 17.37 -22.20
CA VAL A 259 -3.67 17.95 -21.39
C VAL A 259 -3.70 19.47 -21.51
N PHE A 260 -3.91 20.17 -20.39
CA PHE A 260 -3.99 21.64 -20.35
C PHE A 260 -2.69 22.29 -19.94
N ASN A 261 -1.93 21.64 -19.05
CA ASN A 261 -0.66 22.15 -18.59
C ASN A 261 0.27 21.00 -18.20
N VAL A 262 1.57 21.24 -18.29
CA VAL A 262 2.59 20.26 -17.91
C VAL A 262 3.66 20.98 -17.12
N ILE A 263 3.92 20.44 -15.93
CA ILE A 263 4.90 20.93 -14.97
C ILE A 263 6.13 20.03 -15.10
N ASP A 264 7.27 20.61 -15.44
CA ASP A 264 8.52 19.87 -15.53
C ASP A 264 8.85 19.23 -14.18
N GLU A 265 9.40 18.01 -14.20
CA GLU A 265 9.83 17.34 -12.98
C GLU A 265 10.85 18.19 -12.19
N LEU A 266 11.69 18.95 -12.91
CA LEU A 266 12.66 19.88 -12.33
C LEU A 266 12.00 21.01 -11.54
N GLU A 267 10.79 21.46 -11.90
CA GLU A 267 10.07 22.50 -11.16
C GLU A 267 9.66 22.01 -9.77
N VAL A 268 9.37 20.72 -9.64
CA VAL A 268 9.01 20.10 -8.38
C VAL A 268 10.27 19.65 -7.62
N LYS A 269 11.31 19.22 -8.31
CA LYS A 269 12.59 18.79 -7.71
C LYS A 269 13.60 19.92 -7.50
N ASN A 270 13.16 21.17 -7.49
CA ASN A 270 14.04 22.34 -7.42
C ASN A 270 14.57 22.68 -6.01
N LEU A 271 14.62 21.71 -5.09
CA LEU A 271 15.06 21.91 -3.70
C LEU A 271 16.50 21.42 -3.50
N TYR A 272 17.23 22.12 -2.63
CA TYR A 272 18.54 21.67 -2.15
C TYR A 272 18.71 22.02 -0.66
N LEU A 273 19.51 21.23 0.05
CA LEU A 273 19.86 21.55 1.42
C LEU A 273 20.90 22.68 1.42
N ALA A 274 20.66 23.70 2.24
CA ALA A 274 21.55 24.85 2.34
C ALA A 274 22.41 24.77 3.61
N LYS A 275 22.01 25.45 4.67
CA LYS A 275 22.79 25.57 5.92
C LYS A 275 22.05 24.90 7.07
N LEU A 276 22.82 24.38 8.02
CA LEU A 276 22.37 24.12 9.38
C LEU A 276 22.83 25.31 10.24
N ARG A 277 21.94 25.85 11.08
CA ARG A 277 22.22 27.04 11.90
C ARG A 277 21.79 26.85 13.34
N ALA A 278 22.40 27.68 14.20
CA ALA A 278 22.15 27.70 15.63
C ALA A 278 22.44 26.33 16.28
N GLN A 279 22.00 26.16 17.52
CA GLN A 279 22.24 24.96 18.32
C GLN A 279 21.09 24.77 19.31
N GLY A 280 21.03 23.58 19.93
CA GLY A 280 19.98 23.27 20.89
C GLY A 280 18.60 23.27 20.25
N GLU A 281 17.63 23.87 20.93
CA GLU A 281 16.23 23.94 20.48
C GLU A 281 16.01 24.90 19.30
N ASP A 282 16.96 25.81 19.06
CA ASP A 282 16.93 26.77 17.94
C ASP A 282 17.56 26.19 16.66
N LEU A 283 18.06 24.95 16.71
CA LEU A 283 18.73 24.30 15.57
C LEU A 283 17.80 24.28 14.35
N THR A 284 18.21 24.94 13.29
CA THR A 284 17.37 25.16 12.10
C THR A 284 18.07 24.67 10.84
N LEU A 285 17.40 23.83 10.07
CA LEU A 285 17.84 23.38 8.75
C LEU A 285 17.19 24.23 7.65
N GLU A 286 18.01 24.88 6.84
CA GLU A 286 17.55 25.61 5.65
C GLU A 286 17.44 24.66 4.45
N VAL A 287 16.26 24.61 3.84
CA VAL A 287 16.03 23.98 2.54
C VAL A 287 15.63 25.06 1.56
N LYS A 288 16.33 25.16 0.42
CA LYS A 288 16.13 26.25 -0.53
C LYS A 288 15.60 25.77 -1.86
N GLU A 289 14.63 26.51 -2.37
CA GLU A 289 14.17 26.42 -3.75
C GLU A 289 15.16 27.16 -4.66
N ARG A 290 15.61 26.53 -5.74
CA ARG A 290 16.44 27.18 -6.78
C ARG A 290 15.67 28.35 -7.41
N PHE A 291 14.36 28.18 -7.58
CA PHE A 291 13.43 29.18 -8.09
C PHE A 291 12.06 28.99 -7.44
N ILE A 292 11.22 30.04 -7.40
CA ILE A 292 9.86 29.89 -6.85
C ILE A 292 8.99 29.30 -7.98
N PRO A 293 8.34 28.14 -7.78
CA PRO A 293 7.40 27.61 -8.77
C PRO A 293 6.26 28.60 -9.02
N ASN A 294 5.83 28.77 -10.27
CA ASN A 294 4.70 29.64 -10.65
C ASN A 294 3.33 28.97 -10.43
N PHE A 295 3.28 27.91 -9.64
CA PHE A 295 2.08 27.15 -9.27
C PHE A 295 2.14 26.77 -7.79
N LYS A 296 0.98 26.46 -7.20
CA LYS A 296 0.90 26.01 -5.82
C LYS A 296 1.54 24.63 -5.68
N VAL A 297 2.51 24.51 -4.77
CA VAL A 297 3.13 23.24 -4.39
C VAL A 297 3.06 23.07 -2.89
N GLU A 298 2.30 22.07 -2.46
CA GLU A 298 2.25 21.66 -1.06
C GLU A 298 3.49 20.82 -0.78
N THR A 299 4.19 21.11 0.32
CA THR A 299 5.48 20.50 0.62
C THR A 299 5.48 20.00 2.06
N THR A 300 5.76 18.72 2.26
CA THR A 300 5.97 18.13 3.58
C THR A 300 7.34 17.47 3.64
N PHE A 301 7.88 17.37 4.86
CA PHE A 301 9.24 16.91 5.10
C PHE A 301 9.26 15.78 6.11
N VAL A 302 10.11 14.79 5.86
CA VAL A 302 10.49 13.76 6.83
C VAL A 302 12.00 13.76 6.90
N ILE A 303 12.55 14.01 8.09
CA ILE A 303 13.99 14.07 8.31
C ILE A 303 14.47 12.80 9.00
N SER A 304 15.49 12.16 8.45
CA SER A 304 16.23 11.09 9.10
C SER A 304 17.60 11.60 9.52
N LEU A 305 17.90 11.47 10.80
CA LEU A 305 19.14 11.96 11.41
C LEU A 305 20.06 10.78 11.73
N ASN A 306 21.35 10.95 11.47
CA ASN A 306 22.39 10.01 11.87
C ASN A 306 23.58 10.77 12.46
N SER A 307 24.25 10.20 13.46
CA SER A 307 25.50 10.72 14.02
C SER A 307 26.50 9.58 14.15
N GLN A 308 27.74 9.80 13.72
CA GLN A 308 28.83 8.81 13.83
C GLN A 308 28.50 7.41 13.27
N GLY A 309 27.62 7.32 12.27
CA GLY A 309 27.20 6.05 11.67
C GLY A 309 26.00 5.38 12.35
N GLN A 310 25.50 5.93 13.46
CA GLN A 310 24.30 5.45 14.14
C GLN A 310 23.06 6.27 13.73
N THR A 311 21.98 5.56 13.39
CA THR A 311 20.67 6.16 13.13
C THR A 311 20.09 6.69 14.43
N ILE A 312 19.78 7.99 14.46
CA ILE A 312 19.13 8.65 15.59
C ILE A 312 17.62 8.44 15.51
N GLY A 313 17.04 8.57 14.32
CA GLY A 313 15.61 8.41 14.09
C GLY A 313 15.16 9.05 12.79
N SER A 314 13.88 8.84 12.47
CA SER A 314 13.17 9.51 11.37
C SER A 314 11.95 10.24 11.91
N PHE A 315 11.82 11.51 11.58
CA PHE A 315 10.85 12.42 12.17
C PHE A 315 10.06 13.11 11.05
N PRO A 316 8.73 12.97 10.98
CA PRO A 316 7.93 13.89 10.21
C PRO A 316 8.07 15.30 10.80
N ILE A 317 8.17 16.32 9.94
CA ILE A 317 8.20 17.71 10.38
C ILE A 317 6.79 18.27 10.31
N ASP A 318 6.22 18.57 11.48
CA ASP A 318 4.91 19.20 11.60
C ASP A 318 4.91 20.62 11.01
N GLN A 319 3.74 21.08 10.54
CA GLN A 319 3.62 22.35 9.82
C GLN A 319 4.01 23.57 10.67
N ASP A 320 3.83 23.52 11.99
CA ASP A 320 4.22 24.55 12.95
C ASP A 320 5.74 24.64 13.14
N LEU A 321 6.48 23.60 12.76
CA LEU A 321 7.96 23.58 12.75
C LEU A 321 8.55 24.03 11.40
N ILE A 322 7.71 24.42 10.44
CA ILE A 322 8.10 24.84 9.10
C ILE A 322 7.77 26.32 8.93
N GLU A 323 8.80 27.13 8.70
CA GLU A 323 8.60 28.51 8.28
C GLU A 323 9.09 28.71 6.85
N LYS A 324 8.22 29.17 5.95
CA LYS A 324 8.60 29.52 4.57
C LYS A 324 8.79 31.04 4.44
N ARG A 325 10.01 31.49 4.14
CA ARG A 325 10.30 32.88 3.76
C ARG A 325 10.92 32.94 2.37
N GLY A 326 10.16 33.47 1.41
CA GLY A 326 10.57 33.51 0.00
C GLY A 326 10.90 32.11 -0.54
N LYS A 327 12.15 31.90 -0.96
CA LYS A 327 12.67 30.63 -1.49
C LYS A 327 13.15 29.65 -0.42
N THR A 328 13.12 30.01 0.86
CA THR A 328 13.74 29.20 1.93
C THR A 328 12.66 28.65 2.86
N PHE A 329 12.73 27.35 3.08
CA PHE A 329 12.08 26.67 4.19
C PHE A 329 13.08 26.59 5.35
N TYR A 330 12.65 27.05 6.51
CA TYR A 330 13.35 26.94 7.78
C TYR A 330 12.66 25.83 8.56
N LEU A 331 13.35 24.70 8.71
CA LEU A 331 12.85 23.55 9.46
C LEU A 331 13.46 23.63 10.86
N ASN A 332 12.62 23.86 11.87
CA ASN A 332 13.03 23.98 13.27
C ASN A 332 13.32 22.61 13.88
N ILE A 333 14.33 21.92 13.36
CA ILE A 333 14.66 20.55 13.74
C ILE A 333 15.14 20.45 15.19
N GLY A 334 15.61 21.55 15.79
CA GLY A 334 15.98 21.63 17.19
C GLY A 334 14.86 21.24 18.13
N LYS A 335 13.59 21.47 17.76
CA LYS A 335 12.41 21.11 18.54
C LYS A 335 12.01 19.63 18.41
N LEU A 336 12.68 18.87 17.55
CA LEU A 336 12.43 17.44 17.42
C LEU A 336 12.96 16.68 18.63
N ASN A 337 12.29 15.58 18.94
CA ASN A 337 12.64 14.72 20.07
C ASN A 337 13.83 13.81 19.73
N PHE A 338 15.04 14.38 19.76
CA PHE A 338 16.29 13.62 19.70
C PHE A 338 17.32 14.13 20.73
N PRO A 339 18.34 13.32 21.08
CA PRO A 339 19.20 13.60 22.22
C PRO A 339 19.85 15.00 22.19
N SER A 340 19.72 15.74 23.30
CA SER A 340 20.19 17.13 23.41
C SER A 340 21.69 17.30 23.19
N HIS A 341 22.50 16.29 23.55
CA HIS A 341 23.94 16.31 23.28
C HIS A 341 24.27 16.32 21.78
N LEU A 342 23.36 15.81 20.93
CA LEU A 342 23.50 15.82 19.47
C LEU A 342 23.04 17.14 18.83
N LYS A 343 22.50 18.07 19.62
CA LYS A 343 22.12 19.43 19.21
C LYS A 343 23.21 20.47 19.50
N LYS A 344 24.36 20.05 20.07
CA LYS A 344 25.43 20.97 20.52
C LYS A 344 26.45 21.25 19.43
N HIS A 345 27.04 22.45 19.48
CA HIS A 345 28.16 22.86 18.62
C HIS A 345 29.26 21.79 18.54
N GLY A 346 29.78 21.59 17.33
CA GLY A 346 30.81 20.60 17.03
C GLY A 346 30.28 19.22 16.66
N THR A 347 29.00 18.92 16.93
CA THR A 347 28.36 17.65 16.57
C THR A 347 28.23 17.53 15.05
N ARG A 348 28.57 16.35 14.53
CA ARG A 348 28.43 16.03 13.10
C ARG A 348 27.15 15.23 12.86
N LEU A 349 26.19 15.82 12.16
CA LEU A 349 24.93 15.18 11.77
C LEU A 349 24.92 14.86 10.28
N THR A 350 24.56 13.63 9.94
CA THR A 350 24.16 13.26 8.58
C THR A 350 22.65 13.31 8.49
N ILE A 351 22.16 14.16 7.60
CA ILE A 351 20.74 14.42 7.39
C ILE A 351 20.34 13.78 6.07
N ASN A 352 19.32 12.92 6.10
CA ASN A 352 18.58 12.52 4.91
C ASN A 352 17.18 13.14 5.01
N LEU A 353 16.81 13.97 4.06
CA LEU A 353 15.54 14.67 4.04
C LEU A 353 14.70 14.13 2.89
N SER A 354 13.63 13.43 3.23
CA SER A 354 12.59 13.01 2.29
C SER A 354 11.55 14.11 2.19
N ILE A 355 11.32 14.61 0.98
CA ILE A 355 10.43 15.75 0.73
C ILE A 355 9.33 15.29 -0.21
N TYR A 356 8.09 15.44 0.25
CA TYR A 356 6.91 15.09 -0.52
C TYR A 356 6.32 16.39 -1.02
N ARG A 357 6.28 16.53 -2.34
CA ARG A 357 5.74 17.71 -3.01
C ARG A 357 4.51 17.33 -3.81
N LYS A 358 3.36 17.87 -3.41
CA LYS A 358 2.08 17.69 -4.10
C LYS A 358 1.81 18.91 -4.96
N ALA A 359 1.57 18.67 -6.24
CA ALA A 359 1.04 19.67 -7.17
C ALA A 359 -0.14 19.04 -7.91
N LYS A 360 -1.27 19.76 -7.95
CA LYS A 360 -2.57 19.19 -8.37
C LYS A 360 -2.87 17.96 -7.50
N GLU A 361 -3.13 16.79 -8.10
CA GLU A 361 -3.37 15.53 -7.39
C GLU A 361 -2.20 14.55 -7.50
N GLN A 362 -1.00 15.05 -7.81
CA GLN A 362 0.19 14.22 -8.01
C GLN A 362 1.28 14.60 -7.02
N THR A 363 1.82 13.58 -6.36
CA THR A 363 2.91 13.73 -5.39
C THR A 363 4.22 13.26 -6.01
N ARG A 364 5.28 14.02 -5.77
CA ARG A 364 6.66 13.64 -6.07
C ARG A 364 7.45 13.56 -4.79
N VAL A 365 8.23 12.50 -4.66
CA VAL A 365 9.16 12.32 -3.56
C VAL A 365 10.56 12.62 -4.07
N LEU A 366 11.30 13.42 -3.31
CA LEU A 366 12.71 13.66 -3.52
C LEU A 366 13.45 13.40 -2.21
N SER A 367 14.68 12.92 -2.32
CA SER A 367 15.55 12.70 -1.17
C SER A 367 16.78 13.58 -1.32
N LEU A 368 17.08 14.36 -0.28
CA LEU A 368 18.30 15.15 -0.20
C LEU A 368 19.16 14.62 0.94
N ARG A 369 20.47 14.54 0.73
CA ARG A 369 21.42 14.11 1.75
C ARG A 369 22.48 15.18 1.96
N GLY A 370 22.79 15.46 3.23
CA GLY A 370 23.82 16.40 3.61
C GLY A 370 24.51 15.99 4.90
N VAL A 371 25.76 16.41 5.05
CA VAL A 371 26.52 16.22 6.29
C VAL A 371 26.85 17.60 6.84
N TYR A 372 26.40 17.86 8.06
CA TYR A 372 26.50 19.14 8.71
C TYR A 372 27.28 19.02 10.01
N ARG A 373 27.96 20.10 10.37
CA ARG A 373 28.50 20.30 11.71
C ARG A 373 27.73 21.47 12.32
N ILE A 374 27.20 21.27 13.54
CA ILE A 374 26.50 22.31 14.31
C ILE A 374 27.49 23.38 14.75
#